data_AF-A0A1V5M5K4-F1
#
_entry.id   AF-A0A1V5M5K4-F1
#
_cell.length_a   1.000
_cell.length_b   1.000
_cell.length_c   1.000
_cell.angle_alpha   90.00
_cell.angle_beta   90.00
_cell.angle_gamma   90.00
#
_symmetry.space_group_name_H-M   'P 1'
#
loop_
_entity.id
_entity.type
_entity.pdbx_description
1 polymer ?
#
loop_
_entity_poly.entity_id
_entity_poly.type
_entity_poly.pdbx_seq_one_letter_code
_entity_poly.pdbx_strand_id
1 'polypeptide(L)'
;MKLPPGVPAAGSNRELAMVKSSTYRFKIAGLGISEKQFAALPFGRKVEYFKKFEEFKASAKSTWVSQKRKTSTNAIKEFLDLHKPLSYFCSFQDSGEVRDDTFKVFYN
;
A
#
# COMPACT_ATOMS: atom_id res chain seq x y z
N MET A 1 20.54 -56.24 -2.78
CA MET A 1 20.54 -54.93 -3.45
C MET A 1 19.67 -53.98 -2.64
N LYS A 2 20.27 -52.91 -2.08
CA LYS A 2 19.60 -51.94 -1.18
C LYS A 2 18.78 -50.95 -2.02
N LEU A 3 17.53 -50.68 -1.60
CA LEU A 3 16.70 -49.57 -2.08
C LEU A 3 17.33 -48.22 -1.68
N PRO A 4 17.33 -47.19 -2.54
CA PRO A 4 17.63 -45.84 -2.11
C PRO A 4 16.38 -45.12 -1.55
N PRO A 5 16.55 -44.31 -0.49
CA PRO A 5 15.49 -43.61 0.24
C PRO A 5 15.01 -42.36 -0.49
N GLY A 6 13.75 -42.00 -0.25
CA GLY A 6 13.14 -40.78 -0.75
C GLY A 6 13.72 -39.52 -0.12
N VAL A 7 13.95 -38.51 -0.95
CA VAL A 7 13.87 -37.09 -0.61
C VAL A 7 13.49 -36.35 -1.92
N PRO A 8 12.30 -35.74 -2.06
CA PRO A 8 12.08 -34.79 -3.15
C PRO A 8 13.00 -33.58 -2.92
N ALA A 9 13.78 -33.26 -3.94
CA ALA A 9 14.72 -32.16 -3.95
C ALA A 9 14.02 -30.85 -3.58
N ALA A 10 14.61 -30.19 -2.57
CA ALA A 10 14.45 -28.79 -2.18
C ALA A 10 13.49 -27.99 -3.06
N GLY A 11 12.27 -27.78 -2.55
CA GLY A 11 11.41 -26.71 -3.00
C GLY A 11 12.20 -25.41 -2.98
N SER A 12 12.47 -24.89 -4.17
CA SER A 12 13.16 -23.63 -4.38
C SER A 12 12.31 -22.55 -3.74
N ASN A 13 12.75 -22.04 -2.59
CA ASN A 13 12.06 -21.05 -1.77
C ASN A 13 12.11 -19.64 -2.41
N ARG A 14 11.91 -19.56 -3.74
CA ARG A 14 11.86 -18.33 -4.53
C ARG A 14 10.46 -17.70 -4.57
N GLU A 15 9.44 -18.40 -4.08
CA GLU A 15 8.04 -17.96 -4.21
C GLU A 15 7.56 -17.05 -3.06
N LEU A 16 8.38 -16.81 -2.03
CA LEU A 16 8.00 -16.02 -0.85
C LEU A 16 8.54 -14.57 -0.83
N ALA A 17 9.22 -14.11 -1.87
CA ALA A 17 9.83 -12.78 -1.93
C ALA A 17 9.18 -11.83 -2.94
N MET A 18 7.86 -11.84 -3.01
CA MET A 18 7.12 -10.70 -3.55
C MET A 18 5.91 -10.45 -2.66
N VAL A 19 6.18 -9.99 -1.43
CA VAL A 19 5.20 -9.19 -0.69
C VAL A 19 4.85 -8.03 -1.63
N LYS A 20 3.70 -8.13 -2.30
CA LYS A 20 3.12 -7.08 -3.14
C LYS A 20 3.20 -5.80 -2.33
N SER A 21 4.21 -4.98 -2.60
CA SER A 21 4.54 -3.85 -1.75
C SER A 21 3.56 -2.75 -2.10
N SER A 22 2.41 -2.77 -1.42
CA SER A 22 1.45 -1.69 -1.49
C SER A 22 2.15 -0.42 -1.04
N THR A 23 2.20 0.57 -1.93
CA THR A 23 2.70 1.90 -1.61
C THR A 23 1.58 2.65 -0.89
N TYR A 24 1.92 3.22 0.26
CA TYR A 24 0.99 4.02 1.06
C TYR A 24 1.37 5.48 0.93
N ARG A 25 0.38 6.32 0.61
CA ARG A 25 0.53 7.77 0.70
C ARG A 25 -0.58 8.37 1.53
N PHE A 26 -0.20 9.16 2.52
CA PHE A 26 -1.16 9.74 3.46
C PHE A 26 -0.65 11.03 4.07
N LYS A 27 -1.59 11.89 4.44
CA LYS A 27 -1.41 13.04 5.31
C LYS A 27 -2.60 13.04 6.26
N ILE A 28 -2.42 12.54 7.48
CA ILE A 28 -3.49 12.50 8.49
C ILE A 28 -3.04 13.33 9.68
N ALA A 29 -3.79 14.38 10.00
CA ALA A 29 -3.53 15.19 11.18
C ALA A 29 -3.54 14.32 12.45
N GLY A 30 -2.51 14.45 13.30
CA GLY A 30 -2.39 13.67 14.53
C GLY A 30 -1.78 12.26 14.40
N LEU A 31 -1.42 11.81 13.19
CA LEU A 31 -0.73 10.52 13.02
C LEU A 31 0.72 10.54 13.54
N GLY A 32 1.37 11.72 13.49
CA GLY A 32 2.70 11.95 14.03
C GLY A 32 3.86 11.27 13.30
N ILE A 33 3.62 10.67 12.12
CA ILE A 33 4.64 10.00 11.32
C ILE A 33 4.54 10.36 9.83
N SER A 34 5.67 10.30 9.14
CA SER A 34 5.76 10.42 7.68
C SER A 34 5.65 9.07 6.97
N GLU A 35 5.36 9.09 5.67
CA GLU A 35 5.30 7.89 4.82
C GLU A 35 6.62 7.10 4.83
N LYS A 36 7.77 7.80 4.82
CA LYS A 36 9.10 7.18 4.89
C LYS A 36 9.31 6.47 6.23
N GLN A 37 8.92 7.10 7.33
CA GLN A 37 9.01 6.50 8.66
C GLN A 37 8.08 5.29 8.75
N PHE A 38 6.84 5.41 8.25
CA PHE A 38 5.91 4.29 8.20
C PHE A 38 6.47 3.10 7.42
N ALA A 39 7.04 3.34 6.24
CA ALA A 39 7.63 2.29 5.41
C ALA A 39 8.77 1.54 6.14
N ALA A 40 9.60 2.28 6.89
CA ALA A 40 10.72 1.73 7.67
C ALA A 40 10.31 1.01 8.97
N LEU A 41 9.06 1.16 9.44
CA LEU A 41 8.61 0.50 10.66
C LEU A 41 8.55 -1.03 10.51
N PRO A 42 8.89 -1.79 11.55
CA PRO A 42 8.64 -3.23 11.59
C PRO A 42 7.13 -3.51 11.60
N PHE A 43 6.72 -4.65 11.06
CA PHE A 43 5.31 -5.00 10.88
C PHE A 43 4.48 -4.87 12.18
N GLY A 44 5.02 -5.34 13.32
CA GLY A 44 4.31 -5.24 14.61
C GLY A 44 3.96 -3.81 15.01
N ARG A 45 4.80 -2.82 14.67
CA ARG A 45 4.50 -1.40 14.89
C ARG A 45 3.53 -0.83 13.85
N LYS A 46 3.54 -1.36 12.62
CA LYS A 46 2.59 -0.95 11.57
C LYS A 46 1.14 -1.27 11.92
N VAL A 47 0.88 -2.32 12.70
CA VAL A 47 -0.48 -2.72 13.15
C VAL A 47 -1.20 -1.58 13.87
N GLU A 48 -0.50 -0.85 14.74
CA GLU A 48 -1.09 0.28 15.49
C GLU A 48 -1.55 1.41 14.55
N TYR A 49 -0.78 1.67 13.49
CA TYR A 49 -1.14 2.66 12.47
C TYR A 49 -2.22 2.17 11.52
N PHE A 50 -2.27 0.87 11.21
CA PHE A 50 -3.36 0.30 10.42
C PHE A 50 -4.70 0.51 11.11
N LYS A 51 -4.78 0.33 12.43
CA LYS A 51 -6.00 0.65 13.19
C LYS A 51 -6.42 2.11 13.01
N LYS A 52 -5.47 3.05 13.13
CA LYS A 52 -5.72 4.48 12.90
C LYS A 52 -6.15 4.79 11.47
N PHE A 53 -5.58 4.10 10.48
CA PHE A 53 -6.00 4.23 9.08
C PHE A 53 -7.43 3.71 8.87
N GLU A 54 -7.82 2.61 9.50
CA GLU A 54 -9.19 2.10 9.42
C GLU A 54 -10.19 3.06 10.10
N GLU A 55 -9.84 3.62 11.26
CA GLU A 55 -10.65 4.66 11.93
C GLU A 55 -10.81 5.90 11.05
N PHE A 56 -9.74 6.33 10.39
CA PHE A 56 -9.80 7.42 9.43
C PHE A 56 -10.70 7.07 8.24
N LYS A 57 -10.52 5.89 7.62
CA LYS A 57 -11.34 5.45 6.47
C LYS A 57 -12.82 5.35 6.80
N ALA A 58 -13.18 4.94 8.02
CA ALA A 58 -14.56 4.83 8.46
C ALA A 58 -15.26 6.19 8.56
N SER A 59 -14.52 7.26 8.89
CA SER A 59 -15.05 8.63 9.01
C SER A 59 -14.87 9.49 7.76
N ALA A 60 -13.94 9.12 6.88
CA ALA A 60 -13.57 9.91 5.70
C ALA A 60 -14.52 9.68 4.52
N LYS A 61 -14.63 10.70 3.66
CA LYS A 61 -15.20 10.54 2.31
C LYS A 61 -14.23 9.69 1.48
N SER A 62 -14.76 8.98 0.49
CA SER A 62 -13.90 8.20 -0.41
C SER A 62 -14.28 8.38 -1.86
N THR A 63 -13.28 8.34 -2.73
CA THR A 63 -13.46 8.39 -4.19
C THR A 63 -12.46 7.48 -4.88
N TRP A 64 -12.77 7.08 -6.11
CA TRP A 64 -11.86 6.35 -6.97
C TRP A 64 -11.12 7.33 -7.86
N VAL A 65 -9.79 7.25 -7.87
CA VAL A 65 -8.93 8.05 -8.74
C VAL A 65 -8.33 7.13 -9.79
N SER A 66 -8.50 7.50 -11.05
CA SER A 66 -7.87 6.78 -12.15
C SER A 66 -6.48 7.34 -12.45
N GLN A 67 -5.54 6.42 -12.61
CA GLN A 67 -4.16 6.64 -13.01
C GLN A 67 -3.94 6.51 -14.53
N LYS A 68 -4.97 6.20 -15.34
CA LYS A 68 -4.80 5.96 -16.78
C LYS A 68 -3.96 7.06 -17.45
N ARG A 69 -2.86 6.64 -18.09
CA ARG A 69 -1.88 7.47 -18.82
C ARG A 69 -1.06 8.45 -17.97
N LYS A 70 -1.06 8.32 -16.63
CA LYS A 70 -0.24 9.14 -15.72
C LYS A 70 0.39 8.27 -14.62
N THR A 71 1.36 8.84 -13.92
CA THR A 71 1.94 8.18 -12.73
C THR A 71 1.00 8.35 -11.55
N SER A 72 1.07 7.44 -10.55
CA SER A 72 0.28 7.55 -9.31
C SER A 72 0.53 8.90 -8.62
N THR A 73 1.77 9.39 -8.67
CA THR A 73 2.15 10.69 -8.11
C THR A 73 1.37 11.84 -8.75
N ASN A 74 1.25 11.85 -10.08
CA ASN A 74 0.50 12.91 -10.78
C ASN A 74 -1.00 12.80 -10.50
N ALA A 75 -1.56 11.59 -10.50
CA ALA A 75 -2.97 11.37 -10.17
C ALA A 75 -3.31 11.84 -8.74
N ILE A 76 -2.44 11.56 -7.77
CA ILE A 76 -2.59 12.05 -6.39
C ILE A 76 -2.46 13.57 -6.34
N LYS A 77 -1.48 14.15 -7.05
CA LYS A 77 -1.28 15.61 -7.07
C LYS A 77 -2.51 16.34 -7.63
N GLU A 78 -3.07 15.87 -8.73
CA GLU A 78 -4.31 16.40 -9.30
C GLU A 78 -5.48 16.32 -8.30
N PHE A 79 -5.63 15.16 -7.63
CA PHE A 79 -6.65 15.00 -6.59
C PHE A 79 -6.47 16.00 -5.43
N LEU A 80 -5.23 16.20 -4.96
CA LEU A 80 -4.93 17.14 -3.89
C LEU A 80 -5.17 18.60 -4.31
N ASP A 81 -4.88 18.95 -5.57
CA ASP A 81 -5.11 20.29 -6.10
C ASP A 81 -6.61 20.60 -6.25
N LEU A 82 -7.38 19.62 -6.73
CA LEU A 82 -8.82 19.74 -6.96
C LEU A 82 -9.62 19.79 -5.66
N HIS A 83 -9.33 18.88 -4.72
CA HIS A 83 -10.13 18.72 -3.50
C HIS A 83 -9.56 19.46 -2.29
N LYS A 84 -8.27 19.85 -2.31
CA LYS A 84 -7.55 20.52 -1.22
C LYS A 84 -7.86 19.93 0.17
N PRO A 85 -7.77 18.59 0.34
CA PRO A 85 -8.20 17.95 1.58
C PRO A 85 -7.26 18.32 2.73
N LEU A 86 -7.84 18.45 3.93
CA LEU A 86 -7.04 18.67 5.14
C LEU A 86 -6.26 17.41 5.48
N SER A 87 -6.91 16.25 5.34
CA SER A 87 -6.27 14.95 5.50
C SER A 87 -6.67 13.97 4.40
N TYR A 88 -5.76 13.08 4.01
CA TYR A 88 -6.01 12.04 3.02
C TYR A 88 -5.22 10.76 3.30
N PHE A 89 -5.72 9.66 2.76
CA PHE A 89 -5.06 8.36 2.74
C PHE A 89 -5.34 7.66 1.40
N CYS A 90 -4.30 7.07 0.81
CA CYS A 90 -4.44 6.20 -0.35
C CYS A 90 -3.38 5.09 -0.32
N SER A 91 -3.74 3.95 -0.91
CA SER A 91 -2.86 2.80 -1.08
C SER A 91 -2.99 2.29 -2.52
N PHE A 92 -1.86 2.08 -3.18
CA PHE A 92 -1.82 1.63 -4.57
C PHE A 92 -0.63 0.69 -4.78
N GLN A 93 -0.68 -0.11 -5.84
CA GLN A 93 0.43 -0.95 -6.25
C GLN A 93 1.19 -0.23 -7.35
N ASP A 94 2.50 -0.08 -7.18
CA ASP A 94 3.40 0.53 -8.17
C ASP A 94 4.24 -0.56 -8.90
N SER A 95 3.87 -1.85 -8.75
CA SER A 95 4.54 -2.92 -9.48
C SER A 95 4.04 -2.96 -10.93
N GLY A 96 4.96 -2.91 -11.90
CA GLY A 96 4.64 -3.01 -13.32
C GLY A 96 3.98 -4.33 -13.75
N GLU A 97 3.88 -5.30 -12.84
CA GLU A 97 3.24 -6.60 -13.07
C GLU A 97 1.72 -6.57 -12.92
N VAL A 98 1.19 -5.65 -12.11
CA VAL A 98 -0.26 -5.49 -11.89
C VAL A 98 -0.61 -4.05 -12.23
N ARG A 99 -1.10 -3.85 -13.45
CA ARG A 99 -1.52 -2.55 -13.94
C ARG A 99 -2.93 -2.23 -13.45
N ASP A 100 -3.08 -2.05 -12.14
CA ASP A 100 -4.31 -1.48 -11.59
C ASP A 100 -4.28 0.03 -11.88
N ASP A 101 -5.09 0.44 -12.86
CA ASP A 101 -5.17 1.82 -13.33
C ASP A 101 -6.05 2.70 -12.41
N THR A 102 -6.41 2.21 -11.22
CA THR A 102 -7.29 2.89 -10.28
C THR A 102 -6.87 2.64 -8.84
N PHE A 103 -6.99 3.66 -8.00
CA PHE A 103 -6.83 3.52 -6.56
C PHE A 103 -7.88 4.33 -5.81
N LYS A 104 -8.23 3.86 -4.62
CA LYS A 104 -9.19 4.53 -3.76
C LYS A 104 -8.47 5.54 -2.87
N VAL A 105 -9.01 6.76 -2.83
CA VAL A 105 -8.54 7.83 -1.95
C VAL A 105 -9.61 8.12 -0.91
N PHE A 106 -9.19 8.19 0.34
CA PHE A 106 -10.00 8.58 1.49
C PHE A 106 -9.56 9.97 1.92
N TYR A 107 -10.49 10.88 2.19
CA TYR A 107 -10.20 12.29 2.48
C TYR A 107 -11.30 12.99 3.26
N ASN A 108 -10.94 14.11 3.88
CA ASN A 108 -11.82 15.02 4.61
C ASN A 108 -11.32 16.47 4.57
#